data_AF-A0A4R2TRW5-F1
#
_entry.id   AF-A0A4R2TRW5-F1
#
_cell.length_a   1.000
_cell.length_b   1.000
_cell.length_c   1.000
_cell.angle_alpha   90.00
_cell.angle_beta   90.00
_cell.angle_gamma   90.00
#
_symmetry.space_group_name_H-M   'P 1'
#
loop_
_entity.id
_entity.type
_entity.pdbx_description
1 polymer ?
#
loop_
_entity_poly.entity_id
_entity_poly.type
_entity_poly.pdbx_seq_one_letter_code
_entity_poly.pdbx_strand_id
1 'polypeptide(L)'
;MIRPKISARQIGMQDQPLAIVDGFHPDPDALRTHAATHAFEQGRNHYPGLRAPLPAGYLAAIRPALTAVLSGVFYHNAGFATIDASYAMVTIPADRLTLAQRLPHVDAVDPGRIALVHYLSPERRDGTAFYRHRATGTETVDAVHAPDYYARLYAELARDGLPEPSYIAGSTPLFEQIAQVEARYNRAVIYRSASLHSGVIVPDTVLSEDPLQGRLTITAFLLLD
;
A
#
# COMPACT_ATOMS: atom_id res chain seq x y z
N MET A 1 -1.14 21.82 -16.58
CA MET A 1 -1.29 20.35 -16.65
C MET A 1 -0.22 19.73 -15.77
N ILE A 2 -0.62 18.99 -14.72
CA ILE A 2 0.34 18.29 -13.85
C ILE A 2 1.06 17.25 -14.70
N ARG A 3 2.40 17.25 -14.67
CA ARG A 3 3.22 16.24 -15.34
C ARG A 3 3.74 15.25 -14.30
N PRO A 4 3.45 13.95 -14.43
CA PRO A 4 3.96 12.95 -13.50
C PRO A 4 5.50 12.91 -13.51
N LYS A 5 6.10 12.92 -12.32
CA LYS A 5 7.54 12.69 -12.11
C LYS A 5 7.74 11.30 -11.53
N ILE A 6 8.28 10.40 -12.36
CA ILE A 6 8.57 9.02 -11.97
C ILE A 6 9.98 8.95 -11.39
N SER A 7 10.12 8.27 -10.26
CA SER A 7 11.39 7.86 -9.68
C SER A 7 11.31 6.39 -9.27
N ALA A 8 12.43 5.68 -9.37
CA ALA A 8 12.52 4.27 -9.05
C ALA A 8 13.55 4.05 -7.93
N ARG A 9 13.32 3.02 -7.13
CA ARG A 9 14.25 2.49 -6.13
C ARG A 9 14.24 0.97 -6.20
N GLN A 10 15.35 0.38 -5.80
CA GLN A 10 15.41 -1.03 -5.44
C GLN A 10 15.43 -1.11 -3.92
N ILE A 11 14.65 -2.01 -3.34
CA ILE A 11 14.52 -2.16 -1.89
C ILE A 11 14.86 -3.59 -1.46
N GLY A 12 15.43 -3.70 -0.26
CA GLY A 12 15.78 -4.99 0.31
C GLY A 12 17.05 -5.62 -0.28
N MET A 13 17.30 -6.88 0.06
CA MET A 13 18.38 -7.70 -0.48
C MET A 13 18.03 -8.36 -1.83
N GLN A 14 16.74 -8.43 -2.17
CA GLN A 14 16.22 -8.98 -3.43
C GLN A 14 16.05 -7.90 -4.51
N ASP A 15 16.53 -6.67 -4.25
CA ASP A 15 16.47 -5.52 -5.15
C ASP A 15 15.07 -5.29 -5.77
N GLN A 16 14.02 -5.46 -4.95
CA GLN A 16 12.64 -5.39 -5.44
C GLN A 16 12.35 -3.98 -5.99
N PRO A 17 11.72 -3.89 -7.18
CA PRO A 17 11.41 -2.61 -7.79
C PRO A 17 10.31 -1.88 -7.01
N LEU A 18 10.56 -0.60 -6.73
CA LEU A 18 9.64 0.32 -6.09
C LEU A 18 9.56 1.60 -6.94
N ALA A 19 8.40 1.90 -7.48
CA ALA A 19 8.15 3.13 -8.22
C ALA A 19 7.41 4.15 -7.37
N ILE A 20 7.83 5.41 -7.48
CA ILE A 20 7.21 6.56 -6.82
C ILE A 20 6.89 7.58 -7.91
N VAL A 21 5.63 7.99 -8.01
CA VAL A 21 5.16 8.94 -9.01
C VAL A 21 4.56 10.15 -8.34
N ASP A 22 5.25 11.29 -8.39
CA ASP A 22 4.73 12.57 -7.91
C ASP A 22 3.89 13.23 -9.01
N GLY A 23 2.72 13.78 -8.67
CA GLY A 23 1.80 14.38 -9.64
C GLY A 23 1.08 13.32 -10.49
N PHE A 24 0.59 12.26 -9.85
CA PHE A 24 0.11 11.05 -10.51
C PHE A 24 -1.16 11.24 -11.35
N HIS A 25 -2.15 11.95 -10.83
CA HIS A 25 -3.39 12.30 -11.52
C HIS A 25 -3.37 13.76 -11.99
N PRO A 26 -3.93 14.09 -13.17
CA PRO A 26 -3.93 15.46 -13.69
C PRO A 26 -4.78 16.44 -12.87
N ASP A 27 -5.77 15.94 -12.13
CA ASP A 27 -6.68 16.73 -11.29
C ASP A 27 -7.02 15.97 -9.99
N PRO A 28 -6.15 16.00 -8.97
CA PRO A 28 -6.36 15.28 -7.72
C PRO A 28 -7.43 15.94 -6.83
N ASP A 29 -7.75 17.22 -7.04
CA ASP A 29 -8.77 17.95 -6.27
C ASP A 29 -10.17 17.51 -6.68
N ALA A 30 -10.39 17.26 -7.97
CA ALA A 30 -11.62 16.64 -8.47
C ALA A 30 -11.85 15.23 -7.88
N LEU A 31 -10.79 14.44 -7.66
CA LEU A 31 -10.90 13.14 -7.01
C LEU A 31 -11.38 13.26 -5.55
N ARG A 32 -10.83 14.22 -4.80
CA ARG A 32 -11.28 14.48 -3.42
C ARG A 32 -12.72 14.96 -3.37
N THR A 33 -13.08 15.87 -4.27
CA THR A 33 -14.44 16.40 -4.38
C THR A 33 -15.42 15.26 -4.71
N HIS A 34 -15.05 14.36 -5.62
CA HIS A 34 -15.82 13.17 -5.93
C HIS A 34 -15.94 12.22 -4.73
N ALA A 35 -14.85 11.97 -4.00
CA ALA A 35 -14.90 11.13 -2.80
C ALA A 35 -15.89 11.70 -1.75
N ALA A 36 -15.93 13.02 -1.56
CA ALA A 36 -16.85 13.67 -0.63
C ALA A 36 -18.34 13.52 -1.00
N THR A 37 -18.68 13.12 -2.23
CA THR A 37 -20.07 12.87 -2.64
C THR A 37 -20.48 11.40 -2.58
N HIS A 38 -19.64 10.51 -2.05
CA HIS A 38 -19.90 9.07 -2.03
C HIS A 38 -19.94 8.53 -0.60
N ALA A 39 -20.82 7.55 -0.38
CA ALA A 39 -20.81 6.77 0.84
C ALA A 39 -19.61 5.82 0.84
N PHE A 40 -18.95 5.73 1.98
CA PHE A 40 -17.86 4.81 2.24
C PHE A 40 -18.37 3.63 3.06
N GLU A 41 -18.04 2.42 2.64
CA GLU A 41 -18.48 1.18 3.28
C GLU A 41 -17.29 0.41 3.86
N GLN A 42 -17.53 -0.51 4.79
CA GLN A 42 -16.44 -1.31 5.37
C GLN A 42 -15.66 -2.05 4.29
N GLY A 43 -14.33 -1.88 4.32
CA GLY A 43 -13.43 -2.56 3.40
C GLY A 43 -13.45 -4.09 3.59
N ARG A 44 -13.23 -4.81 2.49
CA ARG A 44 -13.01 -6.26 2.51
C ARG A 44 -11.51 -6.56 2.71
N ASN A 45 -11.17 -7.81 3.07
CA ASN A 45 -9.80 -8.35 3.11
C ASN A 45 -8.78 -7.58 3.97
N HIS A 46 -8.85 -7.74 5.31
CA HIS A 46 -7.92 -7.21 6.33
C HIS A 46 -7.69 -5.67 6.37
N TYR A 47 -8.17 -4.90 5.39
CA TYR A 47 -7.97 -3.46 5.33
C TYR A 47 -8.62 -2.73 6.54
N PRO A 48 -7.89 -1.89 7.29
CA PRO A 48 -8.38 -1.27 8.52
C PRO A 48 -9.20 0.02 8.28
N GLY A 49 -10.28 -0.08 7.51
CA GLY A 49 -11.21 1.04 7.35
C GLY A 49 -12.20 0.90 6.19
N LEU A 50 -12.49 2.03 5.53
CA LEU A 50 -13.60 2.14 4.59
C LEU A 50 -13.14 2.23 3.12
N ARG A 51 -14.04 1.89 2.19
CA ARG A 51 -13.82 1.95 0.75
C ARG A 51 -15.02 2.56 -0.01
N ALA A 52 -14.74 3.18 -1.15
CA ALA A 52 -15.75 3.75 -2.05
C ALA A 52 -15.34 3.62 -3.53
N PRO A 53 -16.29 3.62 -4.48
CA PRO A 53 -15.99 3.52 -5.91
C PRO A 53 -15.25 4.75 -6.46
N LEU A 54 -14.43 4.53 -7.49
CA LEU A 54 -13.70 5.57 -8.20
C LEU A 54 -14.55 6.22 -9.31
N PRO A 55 -14.25 7.46 -9.71
CA PRO A 55 -14.82 8.02 -10.93
C PRO A 55 -14.39 7.19 -12.15
N ALA A 56 -15.31 6.98 -13.10
CA ALA A 56 -15.10 6.13 -14.27
C ALA A 56 -13.83 6.46 -15.08
N GLY A 57 -13.43 7.75 -15.11
CA GLY A 57 -12.25 8.21 -15.84
C GLY A 57 -10.91 7.98 -15.15
N TYR A 58 -10.88 7.54 -13.88
CA TYR A 58 -9.64 7.47 -13.09
C TYR A 58 -8.57 6.60 -13.75
N LEU A 59 -8.90 5.34 -14.09
CA LEU A 59 -7.93 4.40 -14.67
C LEU A 59 -7.42 4.89 -16.02
N ALA A 60 -8.29 5.48 -16.85
CA ALA A 60 -7.91 6.06 -18.14
C ALA A 60 -6.92 7.23 -17.96
N ALA A 61 -7.16 8.08 -16.96
CA ALA A 61 -6.32 9.25 -16.69
C ALA A 61 -4.90 8.88 -16.21
N ILE A 62 -4.76 7.81 -15.41
CA ILE A 62 -3.45 7.37 -14.89
C ILE A 62 -2.71 6.40 -15.82
N ARG A 63 -3.40 5.82 -16.83
CA ARG A 63 -2.85 4.78 -17.70
C ARG A 63 -1.50 5.15 -18.33
N PRO A 64 -1.26 6.38 -18.84
CA PRO A 64 0.04 6.74 -19.41
C PRO A 64 1.19 6.66 -18.39
N ALA A 65 0.96 7.16 -17.16
CA ALA A 65 1.96 7.10 -16.09
C ALA A 65 2.20 5.65 -15.64
N LEU A 66 1.14 4.86 -15.55
CA LEU A 66 1.21 3.46 -15.17
C LEU A 66 1.97 2.62 -16.21
N THR A 67 1.71 2.80 -17.51
CA THR A 67 2.46 2.12 -18.58
C THR A 67 3.94 2.49 -18.54
N ALA A 68 4.28 3.76 -18.31
CA ALA A 68 5.67 4.19 -18.18
C ALA A 68 6.37 3.56 -16.97
N VAL A 69 5.68 3.42 -15.84
CA VAL A 69 6.18 2.72 -14.65
C VAL A 69 6.39 1.24 -14.92
N LEU A 70 5.40 0.55 -15.48
CA LEU A 70 5.48 -0.89 -15.75
C LEU A 70 6.64 -1.20 -16.72
N SER A 71 6.77 -0.43 -17.80
CA SER A 71 7.85 -0.59 -18.76
C SER A 71 9.22 -0.23 -18.18
N GLY A 72 9.35 0.93 -17.53
CA GLY A 72 10.63 1.49 -17.12
C GLY A 72 11.17 0.99 -15.77
N VAL A 73 10.30 0.51 -14.87
CA VAL A 73 10.68 0.10 -13.50
C VAL A 73 10.48 -1.39 -13.29
N PHE A 74 9.40 -1.95 -13.82
CA PHE A 74 9.10 -3.39 -13.70
C PHE A 74 9.54 -4.19 -14.93
N TYR A 75 10.11 -3.53 -15.94
CA TYR A 75 10.54 -4.14 -17.21
C TYR A 75 9.43 -4.94 -17.91
N HIS A 76 8.17 -4.54 -17.71
CA HIS A 76 6.99 -5.19 -18.26
C HIS A 76 6.39 -4.35 -19.39
N ASN A 77 6.48 -4.87 -20.62
CA ASN A 77 6.01 -4.20 -21.83
C ASN A 77 4.72 -4.82 -22.43
N ALA A 78 4.13 -5.81 -21.75
CA ALA A 78 2.88 -6.43 -22.17
C ALA A 78 1.65 -5.74 -21.55
N GLY A 79 0.48 -6.32 -21.74
CA GLY A 79 -0.75 -5.82 -21.14
C GLY A 79 -0.80 -6.07 -19.62
N PHE A 80 -1.84 -5.51 -19.00
CA PHE A 80 -2.16 -5.75 -17.61
C PHE A 80 -3.67 -5.59 -17.41
N ALA A 81 -4.23 -6.37 -16.49
CA ALA A 81 -5.61 -6.25 -16.05
C ALA A 81 -5.69 -5.48 -14.72
N THR A 82 -6.75 -4.71 -14.52
CA THR A 82 -7.06 -4.16 -13.18
C THR A 82 -7.93 -5.16 -12.45
N ILE A 83 -7.45 -5.65 -11.29
CA ILE A 83 -8.16 -6.61 -10.43
C ILE A 83 -9.19 -5.86 -9.58
N ASP A 84 -8.75 -4.77 -8.93
CA ASP A 84 -9.56 -3.95 -8.04
C ASP A 84 -8.98 -2.53 -7.99
N ALA A 85 -9.83 -1.53 -7.82
CA ALA A 85 -9.44 -0.14 -7.63
C ALA A 85 -10.55 0.62 -6.89
N SER A 86 -10.23 1.18 -5.73
CA SER A 86 -11.21 1.88 -4.88
C SER A 86 -10.55 3.01 -4.09
N TYR A 87 -11.34 4.01 -3.70
CA TYR A 87 -10.93 4.87 -2.60
C TYR A 87 -10.81 4.03 -1.34
N ALA A 88 -9.86 4.36 -0.48
CA ALA A 88 -9.59 3.66 0.75
C ALA A 88 -9.21 4.65 1.86
N MET A 89 -9.87 4.53 3.02
CA MET A 89 -9.63 5.37 4.19
C MET A 89 -9.29 4.52 5.40
N VAL A 90 -8.28 4.93 6.17
CA VAL A 90 -7.95 4.29 7.44
C VAL A 90 -8.76 4.98 8.54
N THR A 91 -9.61 4.21 9.23
CA THR A 91 -10.55 4.75 10.22
C THR A 91 -10.55 3.98 11.54
N ILE A 92 -9.88 2.82 11.58
CA ILE A 92 -9.86 1.98 12.78
C ILE A 92 -8.79 2.47 13.76
N PRO A 93 -9.11 2.77 15.02
CA PRO A 93 -8.11 3.15 16.02
C PRO A 93 -7.23 1.96 16.43
N ALA A 94 -6.03 2.26 16.91
CA ALA A 94 -4.97 1.29 17.22
C ALA A 94 -5.43 0.16 18.16
N ASP A 95 -6.21 0.50 19.19
CA ASP A 95 -6.77 -0.42 20.19
C ASP A 95 -7.80 -1.42 19.62
N ARG A 96 -8.34 -1.13 18.43
CA ARG A 96 -9.32 -1.97 17.73
C ARG A 96 -8.74 -2.77 16.55
N LEU A 97 -7.43 -2.69 16.32
CA LEU A 97 -6.77 -3.45 15.25
C LEU A 97 -6.79 -4.96 15.56
N THR A 98 -7.14 -5.75 14.55
CA THR A 98 -6.87 -7.20 14.54
C THR A 98 -5.36 -7.46 14.51
N LEU A 99 -4.93 -8.67 14.89
CA LEU A 99 -3.50 -9.04 14.84
C LEU A 99 -2.88 -8.83 13.43
N ALA A 100 -3.61 -9.22 12.38
CA ALA A 100 -3.14 -9.04 11.00
C ALA A 100 -2.91 -7.56 10.62
N GLN A 101 -3.69 -6.64 11.21
CA GLN A 101 -3.55 -5.19 10.97
C GLN A 101 -2.40 -4.55 11.77
N ARG A 102 -1.82 -5.28 12.74
CA ARG A 102 -0.67 -4.84 13.53
C ARG A 102 0.67 -5.26 12.93
N LEU A 103 0.64 -6.08 11.88
CA LEU A 103 1.82 -6.73 11.29
C LEU A 103 1.99 -6.31 9.82
N PRO A 104 3.23 -6.33 9.28
CA PRO A 104 3.45 -6.29 7.84
C PRO A 104 2.73 -7.45 7.15
N HIS A 105 2.19 -7.19 5.96
CA HIS A 105 1.47 -8.18 5.17
C HIS A 105 1.87 -8.12 3.70
N VAL A 106 1.35 -9.07 2.93
CA VAL A 106 1.38 -9.10 1.47
C VAL A 106 -0.06 -9.18 0.97
N ASP A 107 -0.36 -8.57 -0.17
CA ASP A 107 -1.71 -8.62 -0.74
C ASP A 107 -1.94 -9.89 -1.56
N ALA A 108 -0.86 -10.49 -2.06
CA ALA A 108 -0.85 -11.75 -2.79
C ALA A 108 0.57 -12.31 -2.89
N VAL A 109 0.65 -13.62 -3.10
CA VAL A 109 1.91 -14.33 -3.38
C VAL A 109 2.24 -14.43 -4.87
N ASP A 110 1.38 -13.91 -5.73
CA ASP A 110 1.55 -13.91 -7.18
C ASP A 110 2.62 -12.86 -7.59
N PRO A 111 3.72 -13.26 -8.24
CA PRO A 111 4.78 -12.34 -8.64
C PRO A 111 4.35 -11.32 -9.70
N GLY A 112 3.31 -11.62 -10.47
CA GLY A 112 2.69 -10.76 -11.48
C GLY A 112 1.68 -9.78 -10.90
N ARG A 113 1.34 -9.86 -9.60
CA ARG A 113 0.40 -8.93 -8.99
C ARG A 113 1.11 -7.68 -8.46
N ILE A 114 0.63 -6.51 -8.91
CA ILE A 114 1.17 -5.20 -8.56
C ILE A 114 0.16 -4.45 -7.68
N ALA A 115 0.65 -3.87 -6.59
CA ALA A 115 -0.09 -2.97 -5.72
C ALA A 115 0.24 -1.51 -6.07
N LEU A 116 -0.78 -0.65 -5.95
CA LEU A 116 -0.68 0.78 -6.13
C LEU A 116 -1.41 1.47 -4.98
N VAL A 117 -0.72 2.40 -4.31
CA VAL A 117 -1.31 3.31 -3.33
C VAL A 117 -1.11 4.74 -3.81
N HIS A 118 -2.21 5.47 -4.00
CA HIS A 118 -2.20 6.86 -4.44
C HIS A 118 -2.77 7.77 -3.35
N TYR A 119 -1.94 8.65 -2.80
CA TYR A 119 -2.27 9.50 -1.66
C TYR A 119 -3.01 10.77 -2.09
N LEU A 120 -4.18 11.00 -1.48
CA LEU A 120 -5.03 12.17 -1.74
C LEU A 120 -5.22 13.05 -0.50
N SER A 121 -4.69 12.66 0.65
CA SER A 121 -4.61 13.55 1.82
C SER A 121 -3.48 14.58 1.67
N PRO A 122 -3.66 15.81 2.15
CA PRO A 122 -2.67 16.87 2.05
C PRO A 122 -1.63 16.82 3.19
N GLU A 123 -1.89 15.99 4.21
CA GLU A 123 -0.98 15.73 5.33
C GLU A 123 0.23 14.90 4.89
N ARG A 124 1.34 15.02 5.64
CA ARG A 124 2.69 14.64 5.16
C ARG A 124 3.44 13.67 6.08
N ARG A 125 2.76 12.94 6.96
CA ARG A 125 3.45 12.12 7.98
C ARG A 125 3.15 10.64 7.89
N ASP A 126 2.17 10.26 7.09
CA ASP A 126 1.85 8.89 6.75
C ASP A 126 2.68 8.40 5.55
N GLY A 127 2.42 7.18 5.09
CA GLY A 127 3.14 6.60 3.97
C GLY A 127 2.93 5.10 3.82
N THR A 128 3.89 4.46 3.18
CA THR A 128 4.00 3.00 3.09
C THR A 128 5.43 2.60 3.43
N ALA A 129 5.56 1.65 4.35
CA ALA A 129 6.82 1.06 4.76
C ALA A 129 6.91 -0.38 4.27
N PHE A 130 8.14 -0.83 4.03
CA PHE A 130 8.47 -2.17 3.57
C PHE A 130 9.36 -2.85 4.59
N TYR A 131 9.20 -4.16 4.72
CA TYR A 131 9.76 -4.92 5.84
C TYR A 131 10.46 -6.18 5.37
N ARG A 132 11.39 -6.63 6.20
CA ARG A 132 11.98 -7.96 6.16
C ARG A 132 11.71 -8.67 7.47
N HIS A 133 11.22 -9.89 7.39
CA HIS A 133 11.10 -10.77 8.54
C HIS A 133 12.50 -11.22 9.00
N ARG A 134 12.83 -11.00 10.26
CA ARG A 134 14.20 -11.19 10.77
C ARG A 134 14.60 -12.65 10.81
N ALA A 135 13.68 -13.52 11.21
CA ALA A 135 13.99 -14.93 11.44
C ALA A 135 14.21 -15.72 10.15
N THR A 136 13.49 -15.38 9.08
CA THR A 136 13.57 -16.07 7.78
C THR A 136 14.34 -15.28 6.74
N GLY A 137 14.61 -13.98 6.97
CA GLY A 137 15.15 -13.08 5.96
C GLY A 137 14.16 -12.72 4.85
N THR A 138 12.90 -13.16 4.94
CA THR A 138 11.88 -12.95 3.91
C THR A 138 11.44 -11.50 3.85
N GLU A 139 11.53 -10.88 2.67
CA GLU A 139 11.01 -9.54 2.37
C GLU A 139 10.02 -9.56 1.19
N THR A 140 10.06 -10.64 0.38
CA THR A 140 9.05 -10.98 -0.63
C THR A 140 8.46 -12.36 -0.30
N VAL A 141 7.15 -12.43 -0.12
CA VAL A 141 6.43 -13.68 0.19
C VAL A 141 5.76 -14.17 -1.09
N ASP A 142 6.43 -15.06 -1.80
CA ASP A 142 5.88 -15.78 -2.96
C ASP A 142 5.36 -17.17 -2.55
N ALA A 143 4.87 -17.95 -3.51
CA ALA A 143 4.35 -19.29 -3.26
C ALA A 143 5.39 -20.26 -2.67
N VAL A 144 6.69 -20.02 -2.91
CA VAL A 144 7.79 -20.86 -2.41
C VAL A 144 8.10 -20.52 -0.95
N HIS A 145 8.17 -19.23 -0.61
CA HIS A 145 8.56 -18.77 0.73
C HIS A 145 7.38 -18.69 1.71
N ALA A 146 6.14 -18.59 1.24
CA ALA A 146 4.96 -18.44 2.09
C ALA A 146 4.82 -19.50 3.20
N PRO A 147 4.98 -20.82 2.93
CA PRO A 147 4.79 -21.83 3.97
C PRO A 147 5.76 -21.67 5.14
N ASP A 148 7.06 -21.47 4.85
CA ASP A 148 8.09 -21.29 5.88
C ASP A 148 7.91 -19.96 6.63
N TYR A 149 7.67 -18.87 5.91
CA TYR A 149 7.44 -17.55 6.49
C TYR A 149 6.29 -17.56 7.51
N TYR A 150 5.11 -18.06 7.11
CA TYR A 150 3.95 -18.06 7.99
C TYR A 150 4.12 -19.03 9.16
N ALA A 151 4.69 -20.21 8.93
CA ALA A 151 4.96 -21.17 10.00
C ALA A 151 5.88 -20.57 11.07
N ARG A 152 6.95 -19.88 10.65
CA ARG A 152 7.88 -19.24 11.57
C ARG A 152 7.27 -18.07 12.31
N LEU A 153 6.56 -17.18 11.62
CA LEU A 153 5.87 -16.04 12.22
C LEU A 153 4.87 -16.49 13.29
N TYR A 154 4.06 -17.52 13.02
CA TYR A 154 3.11 -18.03 14.00
C TYR A 154 3.78 -18.67 15.21
N ALA A 155 4.89 -19.39 15.01
CA ALA A 155 5.66 -19.96 16.12
C ALA A 155 6.25 -18.87 17.03
N GLU A 156 6.74 -17.78 16.46
CA GLU A 156 7.29 -16.64 17.22
C GLU A 156 6.20 -15.89 17.99
N LEU A 157 5.05 -15.64 17.36
CA LEU A 157 3.89 -15.04 18.03
C LEU A 157 3.35 -15.91 19.17
N ALA A 158 3.35 -17.23 19.01
CA ALA A 158 2.93 -18.15 20.06
C ALA A 158 3.92 -18.21 21.24
N ARG A 159 5.22 -18.05 20.95
CA ARG A 159 6.30 -18.11 21.95
C ARG A 159 6.47 -16.80 22.72
N ASP A 160 6.51 -15.68 21.99
CA ASP A 160 6.93 -14.37 22.53
C ASP A 160 5.74 -13.45 22.85
N GLY A 161 4.53 -13.85 22.47
CA GLY A 161 3.31 -13.06 22.64
C GLY A 161 2.98 -12.23 21.40
N LEU A 162 1.77 -11.64 21.44
CA LEU A 162 1.26 -10.82 20.35
C LEU A 162 1.82 -9.38 20.45
N PRO A 163 2.05 -8.69 19.32
CA PRO A 163 2.36 -7.27 19.34
C PRO A 163 1.23 -6.45 19.97
N GLU A 164 1.63 -5.39 20.66
CA GLU A 164 0.73 -4.38 21.21
C GLU A 164 -0.25 -3.85 20.14
N PRO A 165 -1.48 -3.48 20.52
CA PRO A 165 -2.50 -2.99 19.60
C PRO A 165 -2.12 -1.62 19.05
N SER A 166 -1.32 -1.62 17.99
CA SER A 166 -0.74 -0.45 17.37
C SER A 166 -0.52 -0.69 15.88
N TYR A 167 -0.56 0.40 15.10
CA TYR A 167 0.00 0.38 13.76
C TYR A 167 1.51 0.19 13.88
N ILE A 168 2.06 -0.76 13.13
CA ILE A 168 3.51 -0.97 13.14
C ILE A 168 4.24 0.31 12.71
N ALA A 169 5.24 0.70 13.49
CA ALA A 169 6.08 1.86 13.23
C ALA A 169 7.56 1.48 13.39
N GLY A 170 8.37 1.72 12.36
CA GLY A 170 9.78 1.38 12.39
C GLY A 170 10.03 -0.12 12.45
N SER A 171 11.24 -0.49 12.89
CA SER A 171 11.61 -1.89 13.10
C SER A 171 11.08 -2.42 14.44
N THR A 172 10.74 -3.70 14.48
CA THR A 172 10.34 -4.45 15.68
C THR A 172 11.27 -5.64 15.91
N PRO A 173 11.12 -6.40 17.02
CA PRO A 173 11.86 -7.65 17.21
C PRO A 173 11.59 -8.72 16.15
N LEU A 174 10.44 -8.69 15.47
CA LEU A 174 10.08 -9.63 14.40
C LEU A 174 10.48 -9.12 13.01
N PHE A 175 10.39 -7.80 12.79
CA PHE A 175 10.55 -7.19 11.47
C PHE A 175 11.58 -6.07 11.46
N GLU A 176 12.38 -6.03 10.41
CA GLU A 176 13.24 -4.90 10.08
C GLU A 176 12.52 -4.04 9.03
N GLN A 177 12.40 -2.73 9.28
CA GLN A 177 11.93 -1.80 8.25
C GLN A 177 13.08 -1.52 7.27
N ILE A 178 12.94 -1.96 6.03
CA ILE A 178 13.99 -1.89 5.00
C ILE A 178 13.84 -0.69 4.06
N ALA A 179 12.62 -0.15 3.93
CA ALA A 179 12.35 1.05 3.16
C ALA A 179 11.07 1.74 3.62
N GLN A 180 10.94 3.01 3.29
CA GLN A 180 9.72 3.78 3.50
C GLN A 180 9.56 4.84 2.40
N VAL A 181 8.33 5.04 1.97
CA VAL A 181 7.92 6.17 1.14
C VAL A 181 6.93 7.02 1.92
N GLU A 182 7.34 8.25 2.19
CA GLU A 182 6.48 9.30 2.74
C GLU A 182 5.33 9.58 1.76
N ALA A 183 4.11 9.63 2.28
CA ALA A 183 2.94 10.09 1.56
C ALA A 183 3.11 11.56 1.16
N ARG A 184 2.66 11.89 -0.05
CA ARG A 184 2.52 13.27 -0.50
C ARG A 184 1.25 13.39 -1.30
N TYR A 185 0.61 14.55 -1.24
CA TYR A 185 -0.58 14.78 -2.04
C TYR A 185 -0.30 14.53 -3.53
N ASN A 186 -1.17 13.73 -4.17
CA ASN A 186 -1.06 13.30 -5.56
C ASN A 186 0.22 12.48 -5.88
N ARG A 187 0.75 11.75 -4.89
CA ARG A 187 1.81 10.76 -5.07
C ARG A 187 1.23 9.37 -5.18
N ALA A 188 1.71 8.58 -6.13
CA ALA A 188 1.51 7.13 -6.14
C ALA A 188 2.78 6.37 -5.77
N VAL A 189 2.60 5.24 -5.09
CA VAL A 189 3.63 4.25 -4.78
C VAL A 189 3.18 2.93 -5.38
N ILE A 190 4.02 2.33 -6.22
CA ILE A 190 3.69 1.14 -7.00
C ILE A 190 4.80 0.10 -6.75
N TYR A 191 4.39 -1.11 -6.35
CA TYR A 191 5.27 -2.19 -5.90
C TYR A 191 4.63 -3.56 -6.12
N ARG A 192 5.40 -4.64 -5.98
CA ARG A 192 4.83 -6.00 -6.08
C ARG A 192 3.97 -6.31 -4.85
N SER A 193 2.78 -6.86 -5.05
CA SER A 193 1.88 -7.26 -3.97
C SER A 193 2.48 -8.30 -3.01
N ALA A 194 3.51 -9.03 -3.46
CA ALA A 194 4.27 -9.99 -2.67
C ALA A 194 5.32 -9.35 -1.74
N SER A 195 5.59 -8.05 -1.83
CA SER A 195 6.51 -7.37 -0.91
C SER A 195 5.87 -7.18 0.47
N LEU A 196 6.56 -7.56 1.54
CA LEU A 196 6.09 -7.32 2.91
C LEU A 196 6.03 -5.82 3.17
N HIS A 197 4.83 -5.32 3.48
CA HIS A 197 4.60 -3.90 3.63
C HIS A 197 3.52 -3.59 4.67
N SER A 198 3.45 -2.32 5.06
CA SER A 198 2.37 -1.78 5.88
C SER A 198 2.18 -0.29 5.61
N GLY A 199 0.98 0.22 5.85
CA GLY A 199 0.74 1.66 5.89
C GLY A 199 1.43 2.26 7.11
N VAL A 200 2.15 3.36 6.91
CA VAL A 200 2.70 4.16 8.02
C VAL A 200 1.58 5.08 8.49
N ILE A 201 1.07 4.84 9.70
CA ILE A 201 0.03 5.65 10.35
C ILE A 201 0.63 6.21 11.64
N VAL A 202 0.88 7.51 11.67
CA VAL A 202 1.48 8.17 12.85
C VAL A 202 0.42 8.42 13.92
N PRO A 203 0.79 8.51 15.22
CA PRO A 203 -0.19 8.65 16.31
C PRO A 203 -1.12 9.86 16.21
N ASP A 204 -0.68 10.93 15.55
CA ASP A 204 -1.44 12.16 15.31
C ASP A 204 -2.26 12.14 14.01
N THR A 205 -2.31 11.01 13.29
CA THR A 205 -3.12 10.86 12.07
C THR A 205 -4.60 11.01 12.41
N VAL A 206 -5.30 11.88 11.68
CA VAL A 206 -6.75 12.03 11.79
C VAL A 206 -7.46 10.79 11.23
N LEU A 207 -7.98 9.96 12.13
CA LEU A 207 -8.81 8.79 11.79
C LEU A 207 -10.27 9.23 11.65
N SER A 208 -10.59 9.84 10.49
CA SER A 208 -11.93 10.33 10.17
C SER A 208 -12.56 9.54 9.02
N GLU A 209 -13.88 9.37 9.10
CA GLU A 209 -14.69 8.85 8.00
C GLU A 209 -15.00 9.94 6.94
N ASP A 210 -14.70 11.20 7.22
CA ASP A 210 -14.79 12.29 6.25
C ASP A 210 -13.56 12.26 5.31
N PRO A 211 -13.73 12.00 3.99
CA PRO A 211 -12.63 11.92 3.03
C PRO A 211 -11.87 13.24 2.84
N LEU A 212 -12.42 14.37 3.31
CA LEU A 212 -11.73 15.66 3.29
C LEU A 212 -10.82 15.88 4.49
N GLN A 213 -11.03 15.15 5.58
CA GLN A 213 -10.26 15.25 6.83
C GLN A 213 -9.34 14.04 7.05
N GLY A 214 -9.82 12.84 6.71
CA GLY A 214 -9.13 11.59 6.97
C GLY A 214 -8.00 11.29 5.99
N ARG A 215 -7.33 10.16 6.24
CA ARG A 215 -6.32 9.58 5.35
C ARG A 215 -6.98 8.94 4.12
N LEU A 216 -7.32 9.74 3.12
CA LEU A 216 -7.84 9.33 1.83
C LEU A 216 -6.71 8.88 0.90
N THR A 217 -6.85 7.64 0.42
CA THR A 217 -6.01 7.07 -0.62
C THR A 217 -6.88 6.44 -1.71
N ILE A 218 -6.28 6.16 -2.86
CA ILE A 218 -6.80 5.18 -3.82
C ILE A 218 -5.87 3.98 -3.78
N THR A 219 -6.43 2.80 -3.54
CA THR A 219 -5.69 1.53 -3.63
C THR A 219 -6.14 0.80 -4.89
N ALA A 220 -5.19 0.33 -5.69
CA ALA A 220 -5.47 -0.48 -6.85
C ALA A 220 -4.54 -1.70 -6.93
N PHE A 221 -5.05 -2.77 -7.52
CA PHE A 221 -4.32 -4.01 -7.80
C PHE A 221 -4.38 -4.31 -9.29
N LEU A 222 -3.24 -4.68 -9.84
CA LEU A 222 -3.08 -5.04 -11.25
C LEU A 222 -2.53 -6.45 -11.35
N LEU A 223 -2.92 -7.17 -12.39
CA LEU A 223 -2.27 -8.41 -12.80
C LEU A 223 -1.53 -8.14 -14.10
N LEU A 224 -0.23 -8.43 -14.12
CA LEU A 224 0.57 -8.40 -15.34
C LEU A 224 0.27 -9.65 -16.18
N ASP A 225 0.14 -9.47 -17.50
CA ASP A 225 -0.07 -10.56 -18.46
C ASP A 225 1.14 -11.50 -18.60
#